data_AF-A0A4S5BIY7-F1
#
_entry.id   AF-A0A4S5BIY7-F1
#
_cell.length_a   1.000
_cell.length_b   1.000
_cell.length_c   1.000
_cell.angle_alpha   90.00
_cell.angle_beta   90.00
_cell.angle_gamma   90.00
#
_symmetry.space_group_name_H-M   'P 1'
#
loop_
_entity.id
_entity.type
_entity.pdbx_description
1 polymer ?
#
loop_
_entity_poly.entity_id
_entity_poly.type
_entity_poly.pdbx_seq_one_letter_code
_entity_poly.pdbx_strand_id
1 'polypeptide(L)' 'MSQIQNDLKKLRTKMSQSEISRITGVSQPKLSRWESGRIPDGADDALKISALARSTFPELTKEAAHG' A
#
# COMPACT_ATOMS: atom_id res chain seq x y z
N MET A 1 -8.40 -8.54 6.67
CA MET A 1 -7.69 -7.36 6.15
C MET A 1 -7.37 -7.63 4.69
N SER A 2 -7.58 -6.66 3.82
CA SER A 2 -7.17 -6.78 2.41
C SER A 2 -5.66 -6.66 2.25
N GLN A 3 -5.13 -7.12 1.11
CA GLN A 3 -3.72 -6.95 0.77
C GLN A 3 -3.29 -5.47 0.84
N ILE A 4 -4.13 -4.57 0.33
CA ILE A 4 -3.84 -3.14 0.33
C ILE A 4 -3.79 -2.54 1.74
N GLN A 5 -4.65 -3.02 2.66
CA GLN A 5 -4.57 -2.60 4.07
C GLN A 5 -3.27 -3.06 4.72
N ASN A 6 -2.82 -4.28 4.41
CA ASN A 6 -1.54 -4.78 4.91
C ASN A 6 -0.37 -3.98 4.36
N ASP A 7 -0.38 -3.66 3.07
CA ASP A 7 0.66 -2.85 2.42
C ASP A 7 0.71 -1.43 3.00
N LEU A 8 -0.45 -0.77 3.15
CA LEU A 8 -0.53 0.54 3.80
C LEU A 8 -0.06 0.49 5.24
N LYS A 9 -0.50 -0.51 6.03
CA LYS A 9 -0.06 -0.67 7.42
C LYS A 9 1.46 -0.78 7.52
N LYS A 10 2.12 -1.51 6.61
CA LYS A 10 3.59 -1.61 6.56
C LYS A 10 4.23 -0.29 6.16
N LEU A 11 3.77 0.33 5.07
CA LEU A 11 4.29 1.63 4.63
C LEU A 11 4.17 2.70 5.73
N ARG A 12 3.06 2.72 6.47
CA ARG A 12 2.81 3.67 7.56
C ARG A 12 3.80 3.57 8.74
N THR A 13 4.59 2.51 8.82
CA THR A 13 5.71 2.41 9.79
C THR A 13 6.92 3.26 9.42
N LYS A 14 7.06 3.67 8.16
CA LYS A 14 8.21 4.43 7.63
C LYS A 14 7.85 5.78 7.03
N MET A 15 6.60 5.97 6.59
CA MET A 15 6.17 7.18 5.89
C MET A 15 4.73 7.59 6.23
N SER A 16 4.45 8.87 6.12
CA SER A 16 3.12 9.47 6.29
C SER A 16 2.21 9.24 5.07
N GLN A 17 0.90 9.44 5.24
CA GLN A 17 -0.05 9.38 4.12
C GLN A 17 0.26 10.42 3.03
N SER A 18 0.78 11.60 3.40
CA SER A 18 1.17 12.64 2.44
C SER A 18 2.38 12.23 1.61
N GLU A 19 3.36 11.56 2.22
CA GLU A 19 4.51 10.99 1.51
C GLU A 19 4.10 9.85 0.57
N ILE A 20 3.26 8.91 1.05
CA ILE A 20 2.71 7.83 0.21
C ILE A 20 1.95 8.43 -0.97
N SER A 21 1.14 9.46 -0.72
CA SER A 21 0.37 10.15 -1.75
C SER A 21 1.26 10.80 -2.80
N ARG A 22 2.34 11.47 -2.37
CA ARG A 22 3.31 12.11 -3.28
C ARG A 22 4.06 11.10 -4.15
N ILE A 23 4.40 9.94 -3.60
CA ILE A 23 5.17 8.91 -4.33
C ILE A 23 4.27 8.12 -5.29
N THR A 24 3.06 7.79 -4.87
CA THR A 24 2.17 6.89 -5.62
C THR A 24 1.14 7.62 -6.49
N GLY A 25 0.94 8.91 -6.26
CA GLY A 25 -0.13 9.70 -6.88
C GLY A 25 -1.53 9.37 -6.35
N VAL A 26 -1.66 8.45 -5.39
CA VAL A 26 -2.95 8.11 -4.76
C VAL A 26 -3.31 9.21 -3.77
N SER A 27 -4.53 9.76 -3.84
CA SER A 27 -4.91 10.86 -2.95
C SER A 27 -5.03 10.43 -1.48
N GLN A 28 -4.64 11.30 -0.55
CA GLN A 28 -4.74 11.02 0.90
C GLN A 28 -6.15 10.61 1.37
N PRO A 29 -7.26 11.21 0.88
CA PRO A 29 -8.61 10.75 1.23
C PRO A 29 -8.88 9.30 0.79
N LYS A 30 -8.31 8.88 -0.34
CA LYS A 30 -8.42 7.50 -0.83
C LYS A 30 -7.64 6.54 0.07
N LEU A 31 -6.41 6.91 0.47
CA LEU A 31 -5.60 6.15 1.43
C LEU A 31 -6.33 5.98 2.78
N SER A 32 -6.91 7.04 3.32
CA SER A 32 -7.67 7.01 4.57
C SER A 32 -8.89 6.08 4.51
N ARG A 33 -9.63 6.09 3.39
CA ARG A 33 -10.73 5.15 3.15
C ARG A 33 -10.24 3.70 3.13
N TRP A 34 -9.14 3.43 2.45
CA TRP A 34 -8.55 2.09 2.39
C TRP A 34 -8.06 1.59 3.74
N GLU A 35 -7.38 2.43 4.52
CA GLU A 35 -6.95 2.09 5.88
C GLU A 35 -8.14 1.78 6.81
N SER A 36 -9.24 2.53 6.70
CA SER A 36 -10.48 2.28 7.44
C SER A 36 -11.31 1.08 6.92
N GLY A 37 -10.83 0.36 5.91
CA GLY A 37 -11.49 -0.83 5.36
C GLY A 37 -12.61 -0.54 4.37
N ARG A 38 -12.83 0.73 4.02
CA ARG A 38 -13.68 1.12 2.90
C ARG A 38 -12.85 1.08 1.63
N ILE A 39 -12.84 -0.06 0.96
CA ILE A 39 -12.09 -0.30 -0.27
C ILE A 39 -13.04 -0.13 -1.46
N PRO A 40 -12.97 0.97 -2.23
CA PRO A 40 -13.64 1.08 -3.52
C PRO A 40 -12.81 0.40 -4.61
N ASP A 41 -13.47 -0.09 -5.67
CA ASP A 41 -12.85 -0.59 -6.89
C ASP A 41 -11.82 0.40 -7.45
N GLY A 42 -10.55 0.00 -7.44
CA GLY A 42 -9.45 0.81 -7.93
C GLY A 42 -8.21 -0.06 -8.08
N ALA A 43 -8.25 -0.97 -9.05
CA ALA A 43 -7.19 -1.94 -9.31
C ALA A 43 -5.83 -1.25 -9.55
N ASP A 44 -5.78 -0.19 -10.35
CA ASP A 44 -4.52 0.49 -10.70
C ASP A 44 -3.85 1.18 -9.50
N ASP A 45 -4.61 1.90 -8.69
CA ASP A 45 -4.03 2.58 -7.52
C ASP A 45 -3.60 1.56 -6.46
N ALA A 46 -4.31 0.43 -6.34
CA ALA A 46 -3.90 -0.66 -5.47
C ALA A 46 -2.56 -1.25 -5.88
N LEU A 47 -2.33 -1.42 -7.19
CA LEU A 47 -1.05 -1.89 -7.72
C LEU A 47 0.10 -0.93 -7.40
N LYS A 48 -0.13 0.39 -7.44
CA LYS A 48 0.89 1.38 -7.07
C LYS A 48 1.28 1.28 -5.60
N ILE A 49 0.30 1.09 -4.70
CA ILE A 49 0.58 0.88 -3.26
C ILE A 49 1.39 -0.39 -3.05
N SER A 50 0.96 -1.51 -3.66
CA SER A 50 1.68 -2.78 -3.52
C SER A 50 3.09 -2.72 -4.12
N ALA A 51 3.29 -2.02 -5.23
CA ALA A 51 4.61 -1.82 -5.82
C ALA A 51 5.54 -1.00 -4.90
N LEU A 52 5.01 0.07 -4.28
CA LEU A 52 5.76 0.85 -3.30
C LEU A 52 6.11 0.01 -2.07
N ALA A 53 5.17 -0.79 -1.57
CA ALA A 53 5.41 -1.69 -0.43
C ALA A 53 6.54 -2.71 -0.73
N ARG A 54 6.52 -3.35 -1.90
CA ARG A 54 7.58 -4.28 -2.34
C ARG A 54 8.94 -3.60 -2.47
N SER A 55 8.98 -2.37 -2.97
CA SER A 55 10.22 -1.60 -3.11
C SER A 55 10.77 -1.14 -1.76
N THR A 56 9.89 -0.84 -0.81
CA THR A 56 10.26 -0.38 0.54
C THR A 56 10.66 -1.52 1.49
N PHE A 57 10.10 -2.71 1.25
CA PHE A 57 10.27 -3.92 2.05
C PHE A 57 10.56 -5.12 1.13
N PRO A 58 11.79 -5.23 0.61
CA PRO A 58 12.18 -6.29 -0.33
C PRO A 58 12.13 -7.71 0.27
N GLU A 59 12.04 -7.85 1.59
CA GLU A 59 11.76 -9.13 2.25
C GLU A 59 10.36 -9.67 1.93
N LEU A 60 9.39 -8.81 1.56
CA LEU A 60 8.02 -9.21 1.22
C LEU A 60 7.90 -9.97 -0.09
N THR A 61 8.91 -9.91 -0.97
CA THR A 61 8.93 -10.68 -2.22
C THR A 61 9.57 -12.05 -2.06
N LYS A 62 10.37 -12.27 -1.01
CA LYS A 62 11.08 -13.54 -0.78
C LYS A 62 10.16 -14.67 -0.28
N GLU A 63 9.06 -14.33 0.39
CA GLU A 63 8.11 -15.34 0.90
C GLU A 63 7.24 -15.97 -0.21
N ALA A 64 7.08 -15.33 -1.37
CA ALA A 64 6.31 -15.88 -2.50
C ALA A 64 7.12 -16.84 -3.41
N ALA A 65 8.43 -16.95 -3.20
CA ALA A 65 9.33 -17.76 -4.02
C ALA A 65 9.81 -19.05 -3.34
N HIS A 66 9.25 -19.39 -2.17
CA HIS A 66 9.66 -20.56 -1.38
C HIS A 66 8.46 -21.38 -0.83
N GLY A 67 7.37 -21.45 -1.61
CA GLY A 67 6.20 -22.28 -1.32
C GLY A 67 5.75 -23.06 -2.54
#